data_AF-A0A939XL49-F1
#
_entry.id   AF-A0A939XL49-F1
#
_cell.length_a   1.000
_cell.length_b   1.000
_cell.length_c   1.000
_cell.angle_alpha   90.00
_cell.angle_beta   90.00
_cell.angle_gamma   90.00
#
_symmetry.space_group_name_H-M   'P 1'
#
loop_
_entity.id
_entity.type
_entity.pdbx_description
1 polymer ?
#
loop_
_entity_poly.entity_id
_entity_poly.type
_entity_poly.pdbx_seq_one_letter_code
_entity_poly.pdbx_strand_id
1 'polypeptide(L)'
;YPEGDNRQFELGAVAEVMEGEYRPGHFNGVCQIVSKLLLIVEPNNAYFGQKDFQQIAVIRAMVRKYMPNFKGKIVSCPIKREADGLALSSRNQLLTPEQRTSALLISKTLFKAKEMSDNGSTQAQITEYIKKSIATDANLCLEYVEIADRDTLQPINAEKPVNAVICITVYDGKVRLIDNILL
;
A
#
# COMPACT_ATOMS: atom_id res chain seq x y z
N TYR A 1 -6.01 16.98 19.07
CA TYR A 1 -6.22 18.23 18.32
C TYR A 1 -7.08 19.16 19.16
N PRO A 2 -6.49 20.08 19.95
CA PRO A 2 -7.24 20.92 20.88
C PRO A 2 -8.34 21.77 20.21
N GLU A 3 -8.06 22.28 19.01
CA GLU A 3 -9.00 23.13 18.24
C GLU A 3 -9.53 22.41 16.98
N GLY A 4 -9.34 21.08 16.88
CA GLY A 4 -9.56 20.36 15.63
C GLY A 4 -8.47 20.63 14.58
N ASP A 5 -8.67 20.11 13.37
CA ASP A 5 -7.83 20.36 12.21
C ASP A 5 -8.67 20.26 10.94
N ASN A 6 -8.92 21.42 10.32
CA ASN A 6 -9.77 21.53 9.14
C ASN A 6 -8.96 21.68 7.84
N ARG A 7 -7.62 21.55 7.90
CA ARG A 7 -6.77 21.68 6.71
C ARG A 7 -7.12 20.59 5.70
N GLN A 8 -7.24 21.00 4.44
CA GLN A 8 -7.46 20.11 3.31
C GLN A 8 -6.23 20.13 2.43
N PHE A 9 -5.69 18.95 2.14
CA PHE A 9 -4.56 18.78 1.23
C PHE A 9 -5.07 18.31 -0.12
N GLU A 10 -4.77 19.08 -1.16
CA GLU A 10 -5.02 18.67 -2.54
C GLU A 10 -3.84 17.81 -3.00
N LEU A 11 -3.97 16.51 -2.76
CA LEU A 11 -2.92 15.52 -2.98
C LEU A 11 -2.83 15.06 -4.44
N GLY A 12 -3.85 15.34 -5.25
CA GLY A 12 -3.96 14.90 -6.63
C GLY A 12 -4.24 13.40 -6.76
N ALA A 13 -4.06 12.89 -7.98
CA ALA A 13 -4.47 11.53 -8.37
C ALA A 13 -3.88 10.40 -7.49
N VAL A 14 -2.74 10.62 -6.84
CA VAL A 14 -2.10 9.65 -5.93
C VAL A 14 -2.97 9.31 -4.70
N ALA A 15 -3.90 10.18 -4.33
CA ALA A 15 -4.80 9.99 -3.19
C ALA A 15 -6.23 9.60 -3.60
N GLU A 16 -6.51 9.46 -4.89
CA GLU A 16 -7.85 9.20 -5.43
C GLU A 16 -8.04 7.75 -5.89
N VAL A 17 -6.94 7.01 -6.08
CA VAL A 17 -6.94 5.59 -6.48
C VAL A 17 -6.73 4.66 -5.28
N MET A 18 -6.94 3.35 -5.45
CA MET A 18 -6.60 2.32 -4.45
C MET A 18 -7.15 2.67 -3.04
N GLU A 19 -6.32 2.73 -1.99
CA GLU A 19 -6.80 3.06 -0.63
C GLU A 19 -7.57 4.39 -0.57
N GLY A 20 -7.29 5.33 -1.47
CA GLY A 20 -7.99 6.60 -1.56
C GLY A 20 -9.46 6.47 -1.96
N GLU A 21 -9.73 5.58 -2.92
CA GLU A 21 -11.08 5.26 -3.40
C GLU A 21 -11.89 4.55 -2.31
N TYR A 22 -11.29 3.53 -1.68
CA TYR A 22 -11.97 2.69 -0.68
C TYR A 22 -12.03 3.34 0.71
N ARG A 23 -11.26 4.40 0.96
CA ARG A 23 -11.19 5.07 2.27
C ARG A 23 -11.24 6.60 2.12
N PRO A 24 -12.40 7.18 1.72
CA PRO A 24 -12.54 8.61 1.54
C PRO A 24 -12.08 9.41 2.76
N GLY A 25 -11.25 10.44 2.53
CA GLY A 25 -10.69 11.29 3.58
C GLY A 25 -9.51 10.68 4.36
N HIS A 26 -9.18 9.40 4.19
CA HIS A 26 -8.09 8.75 4.90
C HIS A 26 -6.75 9.48 4.74
N PHE A 27 -6.37 9.78 3.49
CA PHE A 27 -5.10 10.43 3.19
C PHE A 27 -5.04 11.88 3.62
N ASN A 28 -6.17 12.60 3.66
CA ASN A 28 -6.21 13.93 4.24
C ASN A 28 -5.85 13.88 5.73
N GLY A 29 -6.45 12.93 6.48
CA GLY A 29 -6.12 12.71 7.90
C GLY A 29 -4.64 12.33 8.12
N VAL A 30 -4.07 11.50 7.24
CA VAL A 30 -2.63 11.19 7.25
C VAL A 30 -1.80 12.46 7.07
N CYS A 31 -2.11 13.29 6.08
CA CYS A 31 -1.36 14.52 5.82
C CYS A 31 -1.49 15.54 6.96
N GLN A 32 -2.67 15.65 7.57
CA GLN A 32 -2.87 16.50 8.74
C GLN A 32 -1.93 16.12 9.89
N ILE A 33 -1.91 14.85 10.29
CA ILE A 33 -1.07 14.42 11.42
C ILE A 33 0.41 14.42 11.07
N VAL A 34 0.79 13.88 9.89
CA VAL A 34 2.20 13.77 9.49
C VAL A 34 2.82 15.14 9.29
N SER A 35 2.12 16.10 8.67
CA SER A 35 2.64 17.47 8.53
C SER A 35 2.94 18.12 9.87
N LYS A 36 2.07 17.94 10.89
CA LYS A 36 2.29 18.46 12.24
C LYS A 36 3.51 17.80 12.89
N LEU A 37 3.62 16.48 12.80
CA LEU A 37 4.74 15.75 13.37
C LEU A 37 6.07 16.18 12.74
N LEU A 38 6.12 16.35 11.41
CA LEU A 38 7.32 16.80 10.71
C LEU A 38 7.71 18.23 11.07
N LEU A 39 6.74 19.13 11.28
CA LEU A 39 6.99 20.52 11.71
C LEU A 39 7.46 20.62 13.17
N ILE A 40 6.97 19.73 14.05
CA ILE A 40 7.33 19.76 15.48
C ILE A 40 8.70 19.11 15.70
N VAL A 41 8.95 17.98 15.04
CA VAL A 41 10.16 17.18 15.28
C VAL A 41 11.34 17.66 14.44
N GLU A 42 11.07 18.29 13.29
CA GLU A 42 12.08 18.73 12.31
C GLU A 42 13.16 17.67 11.99
N PRO A 43 12.78 16.43 11.67
CA PRO A 43 13.75 15.34 11.55
C PRO A 43 14.63 15.50 10.31
N ASN A 44 15.90 15.10 10.41
CA ASN A 44 16.74 14.93 9.22
C ASN A 44 16.26 13.78 8.32
N ASN A 45 15.68 12.73 8.91
CA ASN A 45 15.11 11.59 8.21
C ASN A 45 13.82 11.13 8.89
N ALA A 46 12.76 10.93 8.11
CA ALA A 46 11.52 10.31 8.55
C ALA A 46 11.31 9.00 7.78
N TYR A 47 11.11 7.90 8.52
CA TYR A 47 11.11 6.55 7.98
C TYR A 47 9.68 5.99 7.91
N PHE A 48 9.31 5.45 6.75
CA PHE A 48 7.98 4.88 6.51
C PHE A 48 8.10 3.51 5.84
N GLY A 49 7.30 2.54 6.29
CA GLY A 49 7.32 1.17 5.77
C GLY A 49 6.64 1.05 4.41
N GLN A 50 7.28 0.38 3.45
CA GLN A 50 6.76 0.17 2.10
C GLN A 50 5.45 -0.63 2.05
N LYS A 51 5.06 -1.28 3.15
CA LYS A 51 3.76 -1.96 3.25
C LYS A 51 2.60 -1.01 2.93
N ASP A 52 2.68 0.22 3.43
CA ASP A 52 1.74 1.29 3.14
C ASP A 52 2.26 2.12 1.94
N PHE A 53 2.48 1.47 0.80
CA PHE A 53 3.19 2.06 -0.35
C PHE A 53 2.58 3.39 -0.81
N GLN A 54 1.24 3.42 -0.92
CA GLN A 54 0.51 4.62 -1.31
C GLN A 54 0.63 5.76 -0.30
N GLN A 55 0.66 5.44 1.00
CA GLN A 55 0.86 6.45 2.04
C GLN A 55 2.20 7.19 1.88
N ILE A 56 3.27 6.47 1.53
CA ILE A 56 4.58 7.08 1.30
C ILE A 56 4.52 8.06 0.12
N ALA A 57 3.87 7.67 -0.98
CA ALA A 57 3.72 8.53 -2.14
C ALA A 57 2.91 9.80 -1.81
N VAL A 58 1.80 9.64 -1.08
CA VAL A 58 0.99 10.75 -0.56
C VAL A 58 1.81 11.70 0.32
N ILE A 59 2.60 11.17 1.26
CA ILE A 59 3.46 11.98 2.14
C ILE A 59 4.51 12.73 1.33
N ARG A 60 5.14 12.08 0.33
CA ARG A 60 6.10 12.72 -0.56
C ARG A 60 5.47 13.85 -1.37
N ALA A 61 4.25 13.65 -1.88
CA ALA A 61 3.49 14.68 -2.59
C ALA A 61 3.16 15.86 -1.67
N MET A 62 2.69 15.58 -0.44
CA MET A 62 2.40 16.58 0.58
C MET A 62 3.63 17.41 0.93
N VAL A 63 4.77 16.76 1.23
CA VAL A 63 6.02 17.46 1.58
C VAL A 63 6.47 18.36 0.42
N ARG A 64 6.44 17.84 -0.82
CA ARG A 64 6.84 18.59 -2.01
C ARG A 64 5.97 19.84 -2.25
N LYS A 65 4.65 19.72 -2.08
CA LYS A 65 3.68 20.78 -2.41
C LYS A 65 3.50 21.79 -1.27
N TYR A 66 3.51 21.34 -0.01
CA TYR A 66 3.08 22.14 1.14
C TYR A 66 4.18 22.42 2.17
N MET A 67 5.36 21.82 2.06
CA MET A 67 6.44 21.98 3.05
C MET A 67 7.79 22.37 2.39
N PRO A 68 7.87 23.51 1.67
CA PRO A 68 9.08 23.91 0.92
C PRO A 68 10.33 24.11 1.81
N ASN A 69 10.13 24.35 3.10
CA ASN A 69 11.20 24.55 4.08
C ASN A 69 11.67 23.25 4.75
N PHE A 70 10.94 22.14 4.59
CA PHE A 70 11.35 20.86 5.15
C PHE A 70 12.63 20.37 4.47
N LYS A 71 13.72 20.24 5.22
CA LYS A 71 15.03 19.79 4.72
C LYS A 71 15.30 18.29 4.95
N GLY A 72 14.41 17.62 5.68
CA GLY A 72 14.54 16.20 5.97
C GLY A 72 14.26 15.31 4.75
N LYS A 73 14.53 14.01 4.90
CA LYS A 73 14.29 12.99 3.86
C LYS A 73 13.13 12.08 4.25
N ILE A 74 12.28 11.76 3.28
CA ILE A 74 11.23 10.73 3.43
C ILE A 74 11.77 9.38 2.93
N VAL A 75 12.21 8.56 3.88
CA VAL A 75 12.89 7.29 3.61
C VAL A 75 11.88 6.14 3.61
N SER A 76 11.81 5.41 2.50
CA SER A 76 10.99 4.19 2.40
C SER A 76 11.78 2.96 2.85
N CYS A 77 11.23 2.19 3.80
CA CYS A 77 11.85 0.99 4.34
C CYS A 77 11.19 -0.28 3.78
N PRO A 78 11.97 -1.32 3.42
CA PRO A 78 11.41 -2.58 2.92
C PRO A 78 10.35 -3.20 3.84
N ILE A 79 9.38 -3.89 3.23
CA ILE A 79 8.36 -4.65 3.97
C ILE A 79 9.08 -5.69 4.83
N LYS A 80 8.88 -5.61 6.15
CA LYS A 80 9.26 -6.69 7.05
C LYS A 80 8.15 -7.74 7.05
N ARG A 81 8.55 -8.99 6.93
CA ARG A 81 7.67 -10.15 6.88
C ARG A 81 7.99 -11.08 8.04
N GLU A 82 6.98 -11.82 8.49
CA GLU A 82 7.15 -12.96 9.38
C GLU A 82 7.93 -14.07 8.65
N ALA A 83 8.42 -15.06 9.40
CA ALA A 83 9.26 -16.14 8.83
C ALA A 83 8.55 -16.94 7.72
N ASP A 84 7.22 -16.97 7.73
CA ASP A 84 6.37 -17.62 6.75
C ASP A 84 5.94 -16.71 5.59
N GLY A 85 6.41 -15.45 5.57
CA GLY A 85 6.22 -14.52 4.47
C GLY A 85 5.07 -13.51 4.64
N LEU A 86 4.22 -13.65 5.67
CA LEU A 86 3.15 -12.68 5.89
C LEU A 86 3.73 -11.29 6.21
N ALA A 87 3.23 -10.23 5.57
CA ALA A 87 3.65 -8.87 5.88
C ALA A 87 3.28 -8.51 7.32
N LEU A 88 4.27 -8.06 8.11
CA LEU A 88 4.04 -7.69 9.51
C LEU A 88 2.97 -6.61 9.61
N SER A 89 2.02 -6.81 10.52
CA SER A 89 0.92 -5.89 10.79
C SER A 89 0.53 -6.00 12.25
N SER A 90 0.22 -4.87 12.90
CA SER A 90 -0.52 -4.93 14.17
C SER A 90 -1.87 -5.63 14.00
N ARG A 91 -2.50 -5.50 12.82
CA ARG A 91 -3.76 -6.20 12.50
C ARG A 91 -3.64 -7.72 12.47
N ASN A 92 -2.44 -8.30 12.36
CA ASN A 92 -2.27 -9.76 12.37
C ASN A 92 -2.71 -10.35 13.72
N GLN A 93 -2.64 -9.58 14.81
CA GLN A 93 -3.10 -9.97 16.13
C GLN A 93 -4.64 -10.12 16.23
N LEU A 94 -5.37 -9.58 15.25
CA LEU A 94 -6.83 -9.66 15.19
C LEU A 94 -7.31 -10.92 14.45
N LEU A 95 -6.39 -11.66 13.82
CA LEU A 95 -6.70 -12.89 13.09
C LEU A 95 -6.82 -14.05 14.07
N THR A 96 -7.81 -14.93 13.88
CA THR A 96 -7.77 -16.26 14.51
C THR A 96 -6.63 -17.10 13.91
N PRO A 97 -6.23 -18.23 14.53
CA PRO A 97 -5.22 -19.11 13.95
C PRO A 97 -5.54 -19.59 12.52
N GLU A 98 -6.81 -19.84 12.23
CA GLU A 98 -7.30 -20.25 10.91
C GLU A 98 -7.15 -19.10 9.91
N GLN A 99 -7.63 -17.91 10.27
CA GLN A 99 -7.48 -16.71 9.43
C GLN A 99 -6.01 -16.36 9.19
N ARG A 100 -5.17 -16.50 10.20
CA ARG A 100 -3.73 -16.27 10.07
C ARG A 100 -3.07 -17.23 9.08
N THR A 101 -3.60 -18.45 8.96
CA THR A 101 -3.17 -19.43 7.97
C THR A 101 -3.68 -19.06 6.58
N SER A 102 -4.95 -18.68 6.44
CA SER A 102 -5.55 -18.18 5.19
C SER A 102 -4.82 -16.94 4.65
N ALA A 103 -4.51 -15.97 5.52
CA ALA A 103 -3.81 -14.74 5.17
C ALA A 103 -2.44 -14.95 4.49
N LEU A 104 -1.78 -16.09 4.71
CA LEU A 104 -0.51 -16.43 4.03
C LEU A 104 -0.65 -16.56 2.51
N LEU A 105 -1.86 -16.86 2.04
CA LEU A 105 -2.15 -16.94 0.62
C LEU A 105 -1.84 -15.61 -0.08
N ILE A 106 -2.09 -14.48 0.58
CA ILE A 106 -1.81 -13.13 0.03
C ILE A 106 -0.34 -13.01 -0.37
N SER A 107 0.60 -13.28 0.55
CA SER A 107 2.03 -13.17 0.27
C SER A 107 2.50 -14.21 -0.75
N LYS A 108 1.99 -15.45 -0.68
CA LYS A 108 2.33 -16.51 -1.65
C LYS A 108 1.90 -16.14 -3.06
N THR A 109 0.68 -15.62 -3.21
CA THR A 109 0.13 -15.13 -4.47
C THR A 109 0.96 -13.98 -5.04
N LEU A 110 1.36 -13.01 -4.20
CA LEU A 110 2.22 -11.90 -4.65
C LEU A 110 3.60 -12.36 -5.10
N PHE A 111 4.23 -13.30 -4.39
CA PHE A 111 5.53 -13.84 -4.81
C PHE A 111 5.44 -14.56 -6.16
N LYS A 112 4.38 -15.35 -6.38
CA LYS A 112 4.17 -16.01 -7.67
C LYS A 112 3.83 -15.01 -8.79
N ALA A 113 3.06 -13.98 -8.49
CA ALA A 113 2.77 -12.90 -9.42
C ALA A 113 4.05 -12.16 -9.85
N LYS A 114 4.98 -11.92 -8.93
CA LYS A 114 6.30 -11.39 -9.28
C LYS A 114 7.08 -12.33 -10.20
N GLU A 115 7.15 -13.61 -9.88
CA GLU A 115 7.83 -14.60 -10.73
C GLU A 115 7.21 -14.65 -12.14
N MET A 116 5.88 -14.55 -12.26
CA MET A 116 5.18 -14.47 -13.54
C MET A 116 5.60 -13.23 -14.34
N SER A 117 5.70 -12.07 -13.68
CA SER A 117 6.19 -10.83 -14.29
C SER A 117 7.63 -10.96 -14.77
N ASP A 118 8.51 -11.50 -13.92
CA ASP A 118 9.93 -11.72 -14.25
C ASP A 118 10.10 -12.67 -15.45
N ASN A 119 9.17 -13.62 -15.63
CA ASN A 119 9.09 -14.54 -16.76
C ASN A 119 8.29 -13.99 -17.97
N GLY A 120 7.90 -12.71 -17.95
CA GLY A 120 7.32 -12.01 -19.09
C GLY A 120 5.81 -12.16 -19.27
N SER A 121 5.07 -12.59 -18.24
CA SER A 121 3.60 -12.62 -18.25
C SER A 121 3.03 -11.20 -18.38
N THR A 122 1.85 -11.09 -19.00
CA THR A 122 1.18 -9.81 -19.18
C THR A 122 0.48 -9.36 -17.89
N GLN A 123 0.22 -8.06 -17.78
CA GLN A 123 -0.56 -7.48 -16.67
C GLN A 123 -1.91 -8.18 -16.48
N ALA A 124 -2.59 -8.52 -17.58
CA ALA A 124 -3.88 -9.24 -17.54
C ALA A 124 -3.73 -10.65 -16.95
N GLN A 125 -2.72 -11.41 -17.37
CA GLN A 125 -2.45 -12.76 -16.86
C GLN A 125 -2.11 -12.74 -15.36
N ILE A 126 -1.29 -11.78 -14.94
CA ILE A 126 -0.91 -11.61 -13.52
C ILE A 126 -2.15 -11.26 -12.69
N THR A 127 -2.97 -10.32 -13.16
CA THR A 127 -4.18 -9.88 -12.45
C THR A 127 -5.20 -11.02 -12.32
N GLU A 128 -5.42 -11.78 -13.40
CA GLU A 128 -6.32 -12.94 -13.39
C GLU A 128 -5.82 -14.03 -12.44
N TYR A 129 -4.51 -14.31 -12.44
CA TYR A 129 -3.90 -15.26 -11.51
C TYR A 129 -4.13 -14.85 -10.06
N ILE A 130 -3.90 -13.57 -9.71
CA ILE A 130 -4.10 -13.09 -8.34
C ILE A 130 -5.56 -13.28 -7.91
N LYS A 131 -6.51 -12.85 -8.75
CA LYS A 131 -7.95 -12.99 -8.48
C LYS A 131 -8.35 -14.45 -8.25
N LYS A 132 -7.92 -15.36 -9.12
CA LYS A 132 -8.22 -16.79 -9.01
C LYS A 132 -7.57 -17.41 -7.78
N SER A 133 -6.30 -17.07 -7.51
CA SER A 133 -5.56 -17.60 -6.37
C SER A 133 -6.22 -17.21 -5.05
N ILE A 134 -6.56 -15.94 -4.85
CA ILE A 134 -7.23 -15.50 -3.61
C ILE A 134 -8.60 -16.17 -3.46
N ALA A 135 -9.36 -16.31 -4.54
CA ALA A 135 -10.67 -16.96 -4.52
C ALA A 135 -10.66 -18.46 -4.21
N THR A 136 -9.49 -19.11 -4.14
CA THR A 136 -9.38 -20.52 -3.69
C THR A 136 -9.63 -20.70 -2.20
N ASP A 137 -9.50 -19.64 -1.41
CA ASP A 137 -9.81 -19.65 0.02
C ASP A 137 -11.09 -18.85 0.26
N ALA A 138 -12.15 -19.54 0.69
CA ALA A 138 -13.46 -18.94 0.91
C ALA A 138 -13.50 -17.93 2.07
N ASN A 139 -12.49 -17.90 2.94
CA ASN A 139 -12.40 -16.90 4.01
C ASN A 139 -11.89 -15.55 3.50
N LEU A 140 -11.19 -15.55 2.35
CA LEU A 140 -10.58 -14.36 1.77
C LEU A 140 -11.51 -13.68 0.79
N CYS A 141 -11.72 -12.38 0.98
CA CYS A 141 -12.46 -11.53 0.07
C CYS A 141 -11.54 -10.45 -0.48
N LEU A 142 -11.20 -10.56 -1.77
CA LEU A 142 -10.40 -9.55 -2.47
C LEU A 142 -11.20 -8.26 -2.62
N GLU A 143 -10.75 -7.18 -1.99
CA GLU A 143 -11.35 -5.84 -2.19
C GLU A 143 -10.87 -5.26 -3.51
N TYR A 144 -9.55 -5.22 -3.71
CA TYR A 144 -8.96 -4.86 -4.99
C TYR A 144 -7.55 -5.45 -5.16
N VAL A 145 -7.13 -5.54 -6.42
CA VAL A 145 -5.74 -5.69 -6.84
C VAL A 145 -5.48 -4.68 -7.95
N GLU A 146 -4.40 -3.92 -7.84
CA GLU A 146 -4.00 -2.91 -8.80
C GLU A 146 -2.54 -3.07 -9.18
N ILE A 147 -2.22 -2.94 -10.47
CA ILE A 147 -0.83 -2.90 -10.96
C ILE A 147 -0.56 -1.48 -11.43
N ALA A 148 0.14 -0.73 -10.58
CA ALA A 148 0.37 0.69 -10.76
C ALA A 148 1.83 1.00 -11.06
N ASP A 149 2.06 2.11 -11.75
CA ASP A 149 3.40 2.66 -11.92
C ASP A 149 3.97 3.03 -10.56
N ARG A 150 5.22 2.64 -10.32
CA ARG A 150 5.86 2.74 -9.01
C ARG A 150 5.99 4.18 -8.51
N ASP A 151 6.14 5.14 -9.42
CA ASP A 151 6.48 6.52 -9.10
C ASP A 151 5.22 7.40 -9.01
N THR A 152 4.24 7.15 -9.87
CA THR A 152 3.00 7.93 -10.00
C THR A 152 1.81 7.30 -9.29
N LEU A 153 1.86 5.98 -9.01
CA LEU A 153 0.74 5.16 -8.54
C LEU A 153 -0.48 5.18 -9.45
N GLN A 154 -0.30 5.54 -10.71
CA GLN A 154 -1.37 5.47 -11.70
C GLN A 154 -1.39 4.08 -12.34
N PRO A 155 -2.58 3.59 -12.76
CA PRO A 155 -2.68 2.35 -13.51
C PRO A 155 -1.75 2.38 -14.73
N ILE A 156 -1.04 1.27 -14.97
CA ILE A 156 -0.16 1.16 -16.14
C ILE A 156 -1.00 0.76 -17.35
N ASN A 157 -0.83 1.49 -18.46
CA ASN A 157 -1.37 1.14 -19.78
C ASN A 157 -0.29 0.46 -20.65
N ALA A 158 0.29 -0.64 -20.15
CA ALA A 158 1.30 -1.41 -20.86
C ALA A 158 0.99 -2.90 -20.75
N GLU A 159 1.30 -3.65 -21.80
CA GLU A 159 1.09 -5.11 -21.79
C GLU A 159 1.95 -5.79 -20.72
N LYS A 160 3.19 -5.31 -20.55
CA LYS A 160 4.14 -5.79 -19.55
C LYS A 160 4.36 -4.74 -18.46
N PRO A 161 4.25 -5.11 -17.17
CA PRO A 161 4.43 -4.16 -16.08
C PRO A 161 5.92 -3.98 -15.75
N VAL A 162 6.54 -2.94 -16.32
CA VAL A 162 7.93 -2.52 -16.02
C VAL A 162 7.89 -1.31 -15.09
N ASN A 163 8.78 -1.26 -14.08
CA ASN A 163 8.77 -0.22 -13.03
C ASN A 163 7.41 -0.12 -12.32
N ALA A 164 6.86 -1.27 -11.94
CA ALA A 164 5.50 -1.37 -11.43
C ALA A 164 5.47 -1.84 -9.97
N VAL A 165 4.33 -1.67 -9.34
CA VAL A 165 4.00 -2.25 -8.04
C VAL A 165 2.63 -2.92 -8.13
N ILE A 166 2.52 -4.12 -7.58
CA ILE A 166 1.23 -4.76 -7.34
C ILE A 166 0.79 -4.38 -5.93
N CYS A 167 -0.35 -3.71 -5.80
CA CYS A 167 -0.99 -3.42 -4.53
C CYS A 167 -2.22 -4.30 -4.38
N ILE A 168 -2.38 -4.95 -3.23
CA ILE A 168 -3.53 -5.82 -2.96
C ILE A 168 -4.13 -5.50 -1.59
N THR A 169 -5.47 -5.52 -1.55
CA THR A 169 -6.23 -5.46 -0.31
C THR A 169 -7.21 -6.61 -0.24
N VAL A 170 -7.18 -7.35 0.86
CA VAL A 170 -7.98 -8.54 1.09
C VAL A 170 -8.57 -8.49 2.49
N TYR A 171 -9.85 -8.82 2.64
CA TYR A 171 -10.45 -9.10 3.93
C TYR A 171 -10.30 -10.57 4.26
N ASP A 172 -9.94 -10.86 5.51
CA ASP A 172 -10.14 -12.16 6.14
C ASP A 172 -11.16 -11.98 7.27
N GLY A 173 -12.40 -12.39 7.01
CA GLY A 173 -13.55 -12.01 7.84
C GLY A 173 -13.70 -10.49 7.94
N LYS A 174 -13.49 -9.92 9.14
CA LYS A 174 -13.55 -8.46 9.37
C LYS A 174 -12.18 -7.77 9.30
N VAL A 175 -11.10 -8.53 9.18
CA VAL A 175 -9.74 -7.98 9.22
C VAL A 175 -9.32 -7.59 7.81
N ARG A 176 -9.20 -6.29 7.55
CA ARG A 176 -8.69 -5.75 6.29
C ARG A 176 -7.17 -5.77 6.27
N LEU A 177 -6.59 -6.58 5.40
CA LEU A 177 -5.15 -6.75 5.22
C LEU A 177 -4.71 -6.11 3.91
N ILE A 178 -3.53 -5.50 3.95
CA ILE A 178 -2.87 -4.93 2.77
C ILE A 178 -1.49 -5.55 2.61
N ASP A 179 -1.07 -5.72 1.37
CA ASP A 179 0.29 -6.09 1.01
C ASP A 179 0.62 -5.52 -0.37
N ASN A 180 1.90 -5.48 -0.72
CA ASN A 180 2.34 -5.11 -2.07
C ASN A 180 3.67 -5.77 -2.42
N ILE A 181 3.97 -5.79 -3.72
CA ILE A 181 5.27 -6.23 -4.23
C ILE A 181 5.71 -5.39 -5.42
N LEU A 182 6.98 -5.00 -5.43
CA LEU A 182 7.62 -4.32 -6.56
C LEU A 182 7.91 -5.33 -7.67
N LEU A 183 7.60 -4.96 -8.91
CA LEU A 183 7.91 -5.74 -10.12
C LEU A 183 9.22 -5.28 -10.72
#